data_AF-A0A5N8AEA6-F1
#
_entry.id   AF-A0A5N8AEA6-F1
#
_cell.length_a   1.000
_cell.length_b   1.000
_cell.length_c   1.000
_cell.angle_alpha   90.00
_cell.angle_beta   90.00
_cell.angle_gamma   90.00
#
_symmetry.space_group_name_H-M   'P 1'
#
loop_
_entity.id
_entity.type
_entity.pdbx_description
1 polymer ?
#
loop_
_entity_poly.entity_id
_entity_poly.type
_entity_poly.pdbx_seq_one_letter_code
_entity_poly.pdbx_strand_id
1 'polypeptide(L)'
;MTGRGTGMAIIQTERNRVHAHAIGDDDVFVRISLLGYDETGARVARHLRYEPITEYQAAVDWAVSMADLMAHPIHVVPLNGDDMREPSRFGPICDAVASMTDQERGDMRRVVVTTCCEVMRDCDDWQVRADAYDILRQLKVTHES
;
A
#
# COMPACT_ATOMS: atom_id res chain seq x y z
N MET A 1 -14.29 -9.19 -15.42
CA MET A 1 -14.70 -7.79 -15.20
C MET A 1 -15.94 -7.77 -14.32
N THR A 2 -15.75 -7.93 -13.02
CA THR A 2 -16.78 -7.69 -12.01
C THR A 2 -16.66 -6.23 -11.59
N GLY A 3 -17.79 -5.51 -11.61
CA GLY A 3 -17.82 -4.07 -11.36
C GLY A 3 -17.37 -3.75 -9.94
N ARG A 4 -16.46 -2.77 -9.79
CA ARG A 4 -16.08 -2.18 -8.50
C ARG A 4 -17.34 -1.85 -7.71
N GLY A 5 -17.41 -2.32 -6.46
CA GLY A 5 -18.35 -1.78 -5.48
C GLY A 5 -18.01 -0.31 -5.26
N THR A 6 -18.67 0.61 -5.97
CA THR A 6 -18.45 2.06 -5.88
C THR A 6 -19.00 2.67 -4.58
N GLY A 7 -19.23 1.85 -3.55
CA GLY A 7 -19.76 2.30 -2.27
C GLY A 7 -18.69 2.96 -1.42
N MET A 8 -18.94 4.18 -0.97
CA MET A 8 -18.18 4.81 0.11
C MET A 8 -19.16 5.08 1.24
N ALA A 9 -18.90 4.50 2.40
CA ALA A 9 -19.62 4.81 3.62
C ALA A 9 -19.03 6.07 4.25
N ILE A 10 -19.91 7.02 4.58
CA ILE A 10 -19.55 8.20 5.36
C ILE A 10 -20.05 7.96 6.78
N ILE A 11 -19.12 7.77 7.72
CA ILE A 11 -19.41 7.57 9.14
C ILE A 11 -19.26 8.92 9.83
N GLN A 12 -20.35 9.48 10.32
CA GLN A 12 -20.34 10.74 11.07
C GLN A 12 -19.88 10.48 12.51
N THR A 13 -18.98 11.32 13.01
CA THR A 13 -18.60 11.40 14.43
C THR A 13 -19.13 12.71 15.02
N GLU A 14 -18.82 13.03 16.28
CA GLU A 14 -19.43 14.20 16.93
C GLU A 14 -19.01 15.53 16.29
N ARG A 15 -17.79 15.59 15.74
CA ARG A 15 -17.13 16.80 15.23
C ARG A 15 -16.54 16.64 13.84
N ASN A 16 -16.51 15.42 13.30
CA ASN A 16 -15.87 15.11 12.03
C ASN A 16 -16.56 13.91 11.35
N ARG A 17 -15.87 13.29 10.37
CA ARG A 17 -16.34 12.11 9.68
C ARG A 17 -15.19 11.24 9.17
N VAL A 18 -15.50 9.96 8.95
CA VAL A 18 -14.63 9.00 8.28
C VAL A 18 -15.23 8.65 6.92
N HIS A 19 -14.39 8.62 5.89
CA HIS A 19 -14.72 8.09 4.58
C HIS A 19 -14.16 6.68 4.45
N ALA A 20 -15.01 5.67 4.64
CA ALA A 20 -14.66 4.26 4.52
C ALA A 20 -15.07 3.75 3.14
N HIS A 21 -14.09 3.48 2.28
CA HIS A 21 -14.33 2.95 0.94
C HIS A 21 -14.64 1.45 1.00
N ALA A 22 -15.61 0.97 0.23
CA ALA A 22 -15.98 -0.44 0.21
C ALA A 22 -14.81 -1.33 -0.24
N ILE A 23 -14.72 -2.51 0.37
CA ILE A 23 -13.79 -3.56 -0.01
C ILE A 23 -14.28 -4.23 -1.30
N GLY A 24 -13.39 -4.40 -2.27
CA GLY A 24 -13.54 -5.25 -3.44
C GLY A 24 -12.93 -6.64 -3.22
N ASP A 25 -13.37 -7.61 -4.02
CA ASP A 25 -12.95 -9.02 -3.89
C ASP A 25 -11.44 -9.25 -4.11
N ASP A 26 -10.76 -8.31 -4.77
CA ASP A 26 -9.34 -8.35 -5.14
C ASP A 26 -8.46 -7.42 -4.28
N ASP A 27 -9.04 -6.73 -3.30
CA ASP A 27 -8.27 -5.88 -2.40
C ASP A 27 -7.38 -6.73 -1.49
N VAL A 28 -6.13 -6.30 -1.34
CA VAL A 28 -5.09 -7.01 -0.58
C VAL A 28 -4.54 -6.21 0.60
N PHE A 29 -4.65 -4.88 0.54
CA PHE A 29 -4.23 -3.97 1.60
C PHE A 29 -5.32 -2.97 1.97
N VAL A 30 -5.24 -2.42 3.17
CA VAL A 30 -5.97 -1.23 3.59
C VAL A 30 -4.97 -0.12 3.97
N ARG A 31 -5.29 1.11 3.58
CA ARG A 31 -4.48 2.29 3.86
C ARG A 31 -5.34 3.39 4.49
N ILE A 32 -4.81 3.97 5.56
CA ILE A 32 -5.39 5.17 6.17
C ILE A 32 -4.71 6.41 5.58
N SER A 33 -5.51 7.35 5.08
CA SER A 33 -5.03 8.61 4.51
C SER A 33 -5.59 9.80 5.28
N LEU A 34 -4.69 10.66 5.72
CA LEU A 34 -4.97 11.92 6.37
C LEU A 34 -4.80 13.04 5.35
N LEU A 35 -5.83 13.84 5.14
CA LEU A 35 -5.78 14.97 4.23
C LEU A 35 -5.49 16.25 5.01
N GLY A 36 -4.61 17.08 4.47
CA GLY A 36 -4.29 18.38 5.04
C GLY A 36 -3.69 19.31 4.02
N TYR A 37 -2.98 20.31 4.51
CA TYR A 37 -2.27 21.30 3.70
C TYR A 37 -0.82 21.37 4.16
N ASP A 38 0.10 21.57 3.22
CA ASP A 38 1.50 21.85 3.54
C ASP A 38 1.72 23.34 3.88
N GLU A 39 2.96 23.70 4.17
CA GLU A 39 3.35 25.08 4.54
C GLU A 39 3.08 26.11 3.43
N THR A 40 2.94 25.65 2.18
CA THR A 40 2.62 26.49 1.01
C THR A 40 1.11 26.62 0.79
N GLY A 41 0.30 25.92 1.58
CA GLY A 41 -1.16 25.85 1.43
C GLY A 41 -1.61 24.89 0.34
N ALA A 42 -0.73 24.05 -0.21
CA ALA A 42 -1.11 23.02 -1.16
C ALA A 42 -1.72 21.82 -0.43
N ARG A 43 -2.75 21.22 -1.01
CA ARG A 43 -3.42 20.05 -0.43
C ARG A 43 -2.50 18.84 -0.52
N VAL A 44 -2.23 18.20 0.61
CA VAL A 44 -1.38 17.02 0.70
C VAL A 44 -2.11 15.86 1.39
N ALA A 45 -1.79 14.64 0.97
CA ALA A 45 -2.22 13.43 1.64
C ALA A 45 -1.03 12.82 2.39
N ARG A 46 -1.20 12.56 3.68
CA ARG A 46 -0.26 11.74 4.45
C ARG A 46 -0.86 10.35 4.62
N HIS A 47 -0.10 9.35 4.23
CA HIS A 47 -0.50 7.96 4.36
C HIS A 47 0.14 7.37 5.61
N LEU A 48 -0.67 6.68 6.42
CA LEU A 48 -0.15 5.81 7.46
C LEU A 48 0.30 4.48 6.85
N ARG A 49 0.73 3.53 7.70
CA ARG A 49 1.13 2.20 7.25
C ARG A 49 0.01 1.50 6.49
N TYR A 50 0.43 0.70 5.51
CA TYR A 50 -0.42 -0.23 4.80
C TYR A 50 -0.54 -1.48 5.65
N GLU A 51 -1.77 -1.91 5.93
CA GLU A 51 -2.06 -3.13 6.68
C GLU A 51 -2.73 -4.15 5.75
N PRO A 52 -2.68 -5.46 6.04
CA PRO A 52 -3.41 -6.47 5.27
C PRO A 52 -4.92 -6.16 5.23
N ILE A 53 -5.61 -6.50 4.14
CA ILE A 53 -7.06 -6.23 4.01
C ILE A 53 -7.90 -6.89 5.13
N THR A 54 -7.40 -7.95 5.76
CA THR A 54 -8.02 -8.57 6.95
C THR A 54 -8.17 -7.63 8.14
N GLU A 55 -7.36 -6.56 8.19
CA GLU A 55 -7.39 -5.53 9.23
C GLU A 55 -8.33 -4.35 8.88
N TYR A 56 -9.11 -4.44 7.80
CA TYR A 56 -9.95 -3.33 7.33
C TYR A 56 -10.87 -2.78 8.44
N GLN A 57 -11.57 -3.65 9.17
CA GLN A 57 -12.49 -3.19 10.20
C GLN A 57 -11.74 -2.52 11.36
N ALA A 58 -10.58 -3.05 11.77
CA ALA A 58 -9.74 -2.43 12.78
C ALA A 58 -9.24 -1.04 12.33
N ALA A 59 -8.91 -0.88 11.04
CA ALA A 59 -8.57 0.41 10.46
C ALA A 59 -9.74 1.40 10.47
N VAL A 60 -10.97 0.95 10.18
CA VAL A 60 -12.19 1.76 10.30
C VAL A 60 -12.44 2.18 11.74
N ASP A 61 -12.37 1.25 12.70
CA ASP A 61 -12.63 1.53 14.11
C ASP A 61 -11.62 2.52 14.68
N TRP A 62 -10.33 2.34 14.36
CA TRP A 62 -9.29 3.31 14.70
C TRP A 62 -9.61 4.69 14.11
N ALA A 63 -9.97 4.76 12.81
CA ALA A 63 -10.25 6.02 12.16
C ALA A 63 -11.44 6.74 12.82
N VAL A 64 -12.49 6.01 13.19
CA VAL A 64 -13.65 6.57 13.91
C VAL A 64 -13.23 7.12 15.27
N SER A 65 -12.42 6.38 16.03
CA SER A 65 -11.94 6.83 17.35
C SER A 65 -11.07 8.09 17.29
N MET A 66 -10.40 8.34 16.16
CA MET A 66 -9.48 9.45 15.98
C MET A 66 -10.12 10.66 15.29
N ALA A 67 -11.23 10.47 14.58
CA ALA A 67 -11.78 11.49 13.66
C ALA A 67 -12.08 12.82 14.37
N ASP A 68 -12.64 12.81 15.57
CA ASP A 68 -13.00 14.03 16.30
C ASP A 68 -11.79 14.83 16.81
N LEU A 69 -10.60 14.23 16.82
CA LEU A 69 -9.35 14.89 17.18
C LEU A 69 -8.66 15.53 15.96
N MET A 70 -9.11 15.21 14.75
CA MET A 70 -8.48 15.66 13.51
C MET A 70 -9.18 16.90 12.94
N ALA A 71 -8.42 17.76 12.26
CA ALA A 71 -8.96 18.95 11.59
C ALA A 71 -9.72 18.61 10.29
N HIS A 72 -9.48 17.43 9.71
CA HIS A 72 -10.04 17.00 8.44
C HIS A 72 -10.51 15.54 8.50
N PRO A 73 -11.41 15.12 7.60
CA PRO A 73 -11.87 13.74 7.53
C PRO A 73 -10.73 12.74 7.30
N ILE A 74 -10.84 11.57 7.95
CA ILE A 74 -9.93 10.45 7.74
C ILE A 74 -10.49 9.56 6.62
N HIS A 75 -9.63 9.10 5.71
CA HIS A 75 -10.01 8.18 4.64
C HIS A 75 -9.43 6.79 4.90
N VAL A 76 -10.28 5.76 4.86
CA VAL A 76 -9.89 4.35 4.88
C VAL A 76 -10.09 3.78 3.49
N VAL A 77 -8.99 3.42 2.83
CA VAL A 77 -8.95 3.09 1.41
C VAL A 77 -8.39 1.68 1.26
N PRO A 78 -9.20 0.67 0.88
CA PRO A 78 -8.70 -0.62 0.47
C PRO A 78 -8.07 -0.53 -0.92
N LEU A 79 -7.09 -1.39 -1.18
CA LEU A 79 -6.24 -1.35 -2.36
C LEU A 79 -5.96 -2.76 -2.86
N ASN A 80 -6.12 -2.95 -4.17
CA ASN A 80 -5.76 -4.17 -4.87
C ASN A 80 -4.33 -4.08 -5.46
N GLY A 81 -3.88 -5.17 -6.08
CA GLY A 81 -2.56 -5.22 -6.73
C GLY A 81 -2.38 -4.20 -7.85
N ASP A 82 -3.43 -3.84 -8.57
CA ASP A 82 -3.38 -2.86 -9.66
C ASP A 82 -3.29 -1.42 -9.16
N ASP A 83 -3.97 -1.09 -8.06
CA ASP A 83 -3.83 0.20 -7.38
C ASP A 83 -2.43 0.39 -6.79
N MET A 84 -1.76 -0.73 -6.51
CA MET A 84 -0.35 -0.85 -6.13
C MET A 84 0.58 -0.94 -7.36
N ARG A 85 0.11 -0.71 -8.58
CA ARG A 85 0.99 -0.49 -9.76
C ARG A 85 1.07 0.97 -10.17
N GLU A 86 0.27 1.84 -9.56
CA GLU A 86 0.32 3.28 -9.76
C GLU A 86 1.62 3.88 -9.16
N PRO A 87 2.61 4.27 -9.98
CA PRO A 87 3.97 4.56 -9.50
C PRO A 87 4.03 5.73 -8.52
N SER A 88 3.10 6.69 -8.66
CA SER A 88 3.00 7.87 -7.80
C SER A 88 2.69 7.54 -6.33
N ARG A 89 2.08 6.38 -6.05
CA ARG A 89 1.75 5.92 -4.69
C ARG A 89 2.92 5.26 -3.96
N PHE A 90 3.98 4.90 -4.69
CA PHE A 90 5.18 4.29 -4.14
C PHE A 90 6.22 5.29 -3.66
N GLY A 91 6.04 6.59 -3.95
CA GLY A 91 6.97 7.64 -3.53
C GLY A 91 7.45 7.49 -2.08
N PRO A 92 6.55 7.38 -1.08
CA PRO A 92 6.95 7.20 0.32
C PRO A 92 7.73 5.90 0.59
N ILE A 93 7.43 4.82 -0.13
CA ILE A 93 8.16 3.54 -0.03
C ILE A 93 9.54 3.69 -0.69
N CYS A 94 9.62 4.35 -1.84
CA CYS A 94 10.88 4.67 -2.51
C CYS A 94 11.77 5.57 -1.64
N ASP A 95 11.20 6.58 -0.99
CA ASP A 95 11.91 7.47 -0.07
C ASP A 95 12.44 6.70 1.15
N ALA A 96 11.61 5.83 1.73
CA ALA A 96 12.02 4.95 2.82
C ALA A 96 13.18 4.04 2.41
N VAL A 97 13.08 3.40 1.24
CA VAL A 97 14.16 2.56 0.67
C VAL A 97 15.42 3.38 0.40
N ALA A 98 15.30 4.59 -0.12
CA ALA A 98 16.43 5.48 -0.37
C ALA A 98 17.15 5.90 0.92
N SER A 99 16.40 6.00 2.03
CA SER A 99 16.93 6.38 3.35
C SER A 99 17.58 5.22 4.14
N MET A 100 17.46 3.98 3.68
CA MET A 100 17.99 2.82 4.40
C MET A 100 19.52 2.86 4.54
N THR A 101 20.02 2.27 5.62
CA THR A 101 21.45 1.95 5.77
C THR A 101 21.86 0.78 4.87
N ASP A 102 23.17 0.53 4.72
CA ASP A 102 23.67 -0.63 3.96
C ASP A 102 23.18 -1.96 4.56
N GLN A 103 23.10 -2.04 5.89
CA GLN A 103 22.61 -3.22 6.58
C GLN A 103 21.14 -3.49 6.26
N GLU A 104 20.29 -2.48 6.41
CA GLU A 104 18.85 -2.58 6.10
C GLU A 104 18.60 -2.88 4.62
N ARG A 105 19.38 -2.29 3.71
CA ARG A 105 19.36 -2.66 2.28
C ARG A 105 19.75 -4.12 2.06
N GLY A 106 20.75 -4.63 2.79
CA GLY A 106 21.17 -6.02 2.72
C GLY A 106 20.12 -7.00 3.23
N ASP A 107 19.42 -6.65 4.31
CA ASP A 107 18.30 -7.43 4.86
C ASP A 107 17.10 -7.42 3.90
N MET A 108 16.71 -6.24 3.39
CA MET A 108 15.65 -6.10 2.40
C MET A 108 15.97 -6.88 1.11
N ARG A 109 17.21 -6.79 0.62
CA ARG A 109 17.66 -7.55 -0.54
C ARG A 109 17.46 -9.05 -0.32
N ARG A 110 17.83 -9.59 0.85
CA ARG A 110 17.62 -11.01 1.16
C ARG A 110 16.15 -11.41 1.05
N VAL A 111 15.24 -10.60 1.59
CA VAL A 111 13.80 -10.83 1.51
C VAL A 111 13.33 -10.85 0.05
N VAL A 112 13.69 -9.82 -0.74
CA VAL A 112 13.28 -9.72 -2.15
C VAL A 112 13.78 -10.92 -2.96
N VAL A 113 15.03 -11.35 -2.74
CA VAL A 113 15.60 -12.51 -3.44
C VAL A 113 14.85 -13.80 -3.08
N THR A 114 14.60 -14.05 -1.80
CA THR A 114 13.84 -15.23 -1.36
C THR A 114 12.45 -15.25 -1.98
N THR A 115 11.72 -14.13 -1.91
CA THR A 115 10.37 -14.03 -2.49
C THR A 115 10.38 -14.27 -3.99
N CYS A 116 11.31 -13.67 -4.74
CA CYS A 116 11.38 -13.90 -6.19
C CYS A 116 11.71 -15.36 -6.52
N CYS A 117 12.58 -16.01 -5.75
CA CYS A 117 12.87 -17.44 -5.91
C CYS A 117 11.65 -18.32 -5.62
N GLU A 118 10.85 -17.99 -4.61
CA GLU A 118 9.60 -18.69 -4.30
C GLU A 118 8.55 -18.48 -5.40
N VAL A 119 8.38 -17.25 -5.89
CA VAL A 119 7.51 -16.95 -7.04
C VAL A 119 7.93 -17.75 -8.28
N MET A 120 9.24 -17.78 -8.59
CA MET A 120 9.78 -18.57 -9.70
C MET A 120 9.45 -20.07 -9.58
N ARG A 121 9.38 -20.59 -8.36
CA ARG A 121 9.14 -21.99 -8.05
C ARG A 121 7.66 -22.36 -8.08
N ASP A 122 6.82 -21.54 -7.45
CA ASP A 122 5.48 -21.94 -7.04
C ASP A 122 4.36 -21.19 -7.81
N CYS A 123 4.68 -20.12 -8.56
CA CYS A 123 3.67 -19.39 -9.32
C CYS A 123 3.42 -20.03 -10.71
N ASP A 124 2.16 -20.35 -11.00
CA ASP A 124 1.75 -20.94 -12.28
C ASP A 124 1.77 -19.93 -13.45
N ASP A 125 1.60 -18.64 -13.16
CA ASP A 125 1.60 -17.58 -14.17
C ASP A 125 3.03 -17.35 -14.71
N TRP A 126 3.21 -17.57 -16.01
CA TRP A 126 4.51 -17.42 -16.66
C TRP A 126 4.98 -15.97 -16.77
N GLN A 127 4.06 -14.99 -16.84
CA GLN A 127 4.41 -13.58 -16.91
C GLN A 127 4.94 -13.09 -15.57
N VAL A 128 4.28 -13.49 -14.48
CA VAL A 128 4.72 -13.17 -13.11
C VAL A 128 6.11 -13.77 -12.82
N ARG A 129 6.38 -14.99 -13.32
CA ARG A 129 7.72 -15.59 -13.25
C ARG A 129 8.75 -14.83 -14.06
N ALA A 130 8.43 -14.40 -15.29
CA ALA A 130 9.34 -13.60 -16.10
C ALA A 130 9.73 -12.29 -15.39
N ASP A 131 8.76 -11.59 -14.80
CA ASP A 131 9.01 -10.37 -14.03
C ASP A 131 9.91 -10.64 -12.81
N ALA A 132 9.66 -11.73 -12.08
CA ALA A 132 10.50 -12.13 -10.93
C ALA A 132 11.94 -12.47 -11.34
N TYR A 133 12.12 -13.14 -12.49
CA TYR A 133 13.43 -13.43 -13.04
C TYR A 133 14.19 -12.15 -13.40
N ASP A 134 13.52 -11.19 -14.05
CA ASP A 134 14.12 -9.91 -14.41
C ASP A 134 14.56 -9.12 -13.18
N ILE A 135 13.78 -9.15 -12.10
CA ILE A 135 14.17 -8.55 -10.80
C ILE A 135 15.43 -9.23 -10.25
N LEU A 136 15.48 -10.57 -10.21
CA LEU A 136 16.67 -11.31 -9.75
C LEU A 136 17.92 -10.99 -10.57
N ARG A 137 17.76 -10.82 -11.88
CA ARG A 137 18.83 -10.39 -12.80
C ARG A 137 19.29 -8.97 -12.52
N GLN A 138 18.38 -8.01 -12.35
CA GLN A 138 18.72 -6.63 -12.00
C GLN A 138 19.44 -6.56 -10.65
N LEU A 139 19.05 -7.41 -9.70
CA LEU A 139 19.75 -7.59 -8.44
C LEU A 139 21.08 -8.32 -8.58
N LYS A 140 21.47 -8.83 -9.76
CA LYS A 140 22.71 -9.61 -9.99
C LYS A 140 22.78 -10.89 -9.15
N VAL A 141 21.63 -11.52 -8.91
CA VAL A 141 21.55 -12.84 -8.25
C VAL A 141 21.70 -13.94 -9.28
N THR A 142 21.08 -13.75 -10.44
CA THR A 142 21.29 -14.59 -11.62
C THR A 142 22.27 -13.87 -12.55
N HIS A 143 23.22 -14.62 -13.08
CA HIS A 143 24.11 -14.15 -14.14
C HIS A 143 23.60 -14.72 -15.45
N GLU A 144 23.55 -13.90 -16.50
CA GLU A 144 23.71 -14.47 -17.85
C GLU A 144 25.11 -15.09 -17.92
N SER A 145 25.19 -16.28 -18.50
CA SER A 145 26.46 -16.87 -18.96
C SER A 145 27.01 -16.08 -20.14
#